data_AF-A0A7L0JI29-F1
#
_entry.id   AF-A0A7L0JI29-F1
#
_cell.length_a   1.000
_cell.length_b   1.000
_cell.length_c   1.000
_cell.angle_alpha   90.00
_cell.angle_beta   90.00
_cell.angle_gamma   90.00
#
_symmetry.space_group_name_H-M   'P 1'
#
loop_
_entity.id
_entity.type
_entity.pdbx_description
1 polymer ?
#
loop_
_entity_poly.entity_id
_entity_poly.type
_entity_poly.pdbx_seq_one_letter_code
_entity_poly.pdbx_strand_id
1 'polypeptide(L)'
;PPRLLVGAPWDGDGQGDVYKCGVGPQNSSCSKANLGAAAPWLRGSAGHLGMTLVGSKDGGFVACAPLWSQECGTSVFSSGRCVRLDEELRLVGTVAPTAQRCSTYMDIILVLDGSNSIYPWEEVQEFLGNILRRFFIGPGQTQVGVLQYGEEVVQEWALGQHPTAQSLLEAARNLTRQEGRETRTALAIRQAWWAPQRERERERDGGRDRGR
;
A
#
# COMPACT_ATOMS: atom_id res chain seq x y z
N PRO A 1 -18.50 43.18 -0.93
CA PRO A 1 -17.28 43.55 -0.17
C PRO A 1 -16.16 42.57 -0.53
N PRO A 2 -14.90 43.03 -0.64
CA PRO A 2 -13.77 42.14 -0.85
C PRO A 2 -13.70 41.12 0.30
N ARG A 3 -13.38 39.87 -0.05
CA ARG A 3 -13.21 38.78 0.92
C ARG A 3 -11.80 38.25 0.81
N LEU A 4 -11.15 38.05 1.95
CA LEU A 4 -9.79 37.50 2.06
C LEU A 4 -9.89 36.03 2.44
N LEU A 5 -9.19 35.16 1.71
CA LEU A 5 -8.98 33.77 2.10
C LEU A 5 -7.70 33.67 2.93
N VAL A 6 -7.78 32.99 4.07
CA VAL A 6 -6.67 32.81 5.01
C VAL A 6 -6.50 31.33 5.29
N GLY A 7 -5.29 30.80 5.07
CA GLY A 7 -4.94 29.46 5.46
C GLY A 7 -4.41 29.44 6.89
N ALA A 8 -4.81 28.44 7.68
CA ALA A 8 -4.41 28.29 9.07
C ALA A 8 -3.87 26.87 9.30
N PRO A 9 -2.65 26.56 8.84
CA PRO A 9 -2.11 25.20 8.82
C PRO A 9 -1.85 24.56 10.20
N TRP A 10 -1.95 25.33 11.29
CA TRP A 10 -1.74 24.84 12.66
C TRP A 10 -3.03 24.72 13.47
N ASP A 11 -4.16 25.05 12.87
CA ASP A 11 -5.47 24.94 13.50
C ASP A 11 -5.85 23.45 13.75
N GLY A 12 -6.54 23.17 14.86
CA GLY A 12 -7.00 21.83 15.21
C GLY A 12 -5.88 20.80 15.34
N ASP A 13 -4.87 21.09 16.17
CA ASP A 13 -3.69 20.24 16.42
C ASP A 13 -2.85 19.93 15.16
N GLY A 14 -2.75 20.90 14.24
CA GLY A 14 -1.93 20.77 13.03
C GLY A 14 -2.61 20.09 11.84
N GLN A 15 -3.90 19.75 11.93
CA GLN A 15 -4.68 19.35 10.75
C GLN A 15 -4.74 20.49 9.73
N GLY A 16 -4.89 21.72 10.23
CA GLY A 16 -5.05 22.93 9.46
C GLY A 16 -6.46 23.11 8.90
N ASP A 17 -6.82 24.37 8.65
CA ASP A 17 -8.11 24.73 8.05
C ASP A 17 -7.98 26.01 7.20
N VAL A 18 -9.07 26.41 6.56
CA VAL A 18 -9.17 27.65 5.76
C VAL A 18 -10.30 28.52 6.29
N TYR A 19 -10.05 29.83 6.27
CA TYR A 19 -10.96 30.86 6.75
C TYR A 19 -11.28 31.85 5.62
N LYS A 20 -12.51 32.36 5.63
CA LYS A 20 -12.95 33.44 4.75
C LYS A 20 -13.30 34.65 5.58
N CYS A 21 -12.51 35.71 5.43
CA CYS A 21 -12.63 36.92 6.22
C CYS A 21 -13.22 38.06 5.39
N GLY A 22 -14.19 38.78 5.96
CA GLY A 22 -14.67 40.03 5.36
C GLY A 22 -13.62 41.12 5.50
N VAL A 23 -13.33 41.85 4.41
CA VAL A 23 -12.42 43.02 4.44
C VAL A 23 -13.27 44.28 4.41
N GLY A 24 -13.22 45.07 5.49
CA GLY A 24 -14.00 46.29 5.65
C GLY A 24 -13.38 47.26 6.68
N PRO A 25 -13.94 48.47 6.83
CA PRO A 25 -13.31 49.56 7.61
C PRO A 25 -13.29 49.35 9.13
N GLN A 26 -14.19 48.52 9.67
CA GLN A 26 -14.30 48.18 11.10
C GLN A 26 -14.85 46.75 11.24
N ASN A 27 -14.29 45.95 12.16
CA ASN A 27 -14.65 44.55 12.47
C ASN A 27 -14.69 43.56 11.29
N SER A 28 -13.55 42.94 10.97
CA SER A 28 -13.48 41.77 10.09
C SER A 28 -13.90 40.50 10.83
N SER A 29 -14.99 39.88 10.38
CA SER A 29 -15.36 38.53 10.81
C SER A 29 -14.79 37.49 9.85
N CYS A 30 -14.36 36.35 10.39
CA CYS A 30 -13.84 35.23 9.64
C CYS A 30 -14.73 34.01 9.86
N SER A 31 -15.19 33.37 8.78
CA SER A 31 -15.90 32.09 8.83
C SER A 31 -14.93 30.95 8.52
N LYS A 32 -14.91 29.93 9.38
CA LYS A 32 -14.09 28.73 9.25
C LYS A 32 -14.76 27.71 8.31
N ALA A 33 -13.98 27.04 7.46
CA ALA A 33 -14.49 26.04 6.54
C ALA A 33 -14.88 24.72 7.23
N ASN A 34 -14.30 24.39 8.40
CA ASN A 34 -14.60 23.20 9.21
C ASN A 34 -14.39 21.89 8.43
N LEU A 35 -13.28 21.80 7.70
CA LEU A 35 -13.03 20.72 6.75
C LEU A 35 -12.65 19.39 7.41
N GLY A 36 -12.30 19.39 8.71
CA GLY A 36 -11.97 18.18 9.45
C GLY A 36 -13.08 17.12 9.47
N ALA A 37 -14.36 17.51 9.28
CA ALA A 37 -15.46 16.57 9.11
C ALA A 37 -15.75 16.17 7.65
N ALA A 38 -15.54 17.10 6.72
CA ALA A 38 -15.83 16.89 5.30
C ALA A 38 -14.74 16.08 4.58
N ALA A 39 -13.49 16.13 5.06
CA ALA A 39 -12.36 15.41 4.49
C ALA A 39 -11.74 14.46 5.54
N PRO A 40 -12.20 13.19 5.62
CA PRO A 40 -11.76 12.23 6.64
C PRO A 40 -10.24 11.98 6.66
N TRP A 41 -9.54 12.19 5.53
CA TRP A 41 -8.09 12.04 5.45
C TRP A 41 -7.29 13.14 6.15
N LEU A 42 -7.94 14.25 6.52
CA LEU A 42 -7.35 15.25 7.42
C LEU A 42 -7.31 14.73 8.86
N ARG A 43 -8.10 13.70 9.19
CA ARG A 43 -8.10 13.09 10.52
C ARG A 43 -6.96 12.08 10.61
N GLY A 44 -6.00 12.33 11.49
CA GLY A 44 -4.97 11.35 11.87
C GLY A 44 -3.54 11.71 11.50
N SER A 45 -3.31 12.73 10.67
CA SER A 45 -1.96 13.27 10.44
C SER A 45 -1.99 14.80 10.38
N ALA A 46 -0.91 15.46 10.78
CA ALA A 46 -0.74 16.90 10.69
C ALA A 46 -0.66 17.31 9.21
N GLY A 47 -1.81 17.40 8.55
CA GLY A 47 -1.90 17.70 7.13
C GLY A 47 -1.44 19.11 6.81
N HIS A 48 -1.46 20.02 7.79
CA HIS A 48 -1.14 21.43 7.60
C HIS A 48 -1.93 22.04 6.43
N LEU A 49 -3.22 21.72 6.37
CA LEU A 49 -4.11 22.22 5.33
C LEU A 49 -4.18 23.75 5.38
N GLY A 50 -4.09 24.37 4.20
CA GLY A 50 -4.09 25.82 4.08
C GLY A 50 -2.70 26.43 3.97
N MET A 51 -1.61 25.64 3.96
CA MET A 51 -0.27 26.14 3.60
C MET A 51 -0.19 26.68 2.16
N THR A 52 -1.05 26.18 1.27
CA THR A 52 -1.13 26.68 -0.11
C THR A 52 -2.59 26.86 -0.48
N LEU A 53 -2.91 28.06 -0.99
CA LEU A 53 -4.23 28.43 -1.46
C LEU A 53 -4.12 28.95 -2.89
N VAL A 54 -5.00 28.46 -3.76
CA VAL A 54 -5.04 28.86 -5.18
C VAL A 54 -6.48 29.11 -5.57
N GLY A 55 -6.77 30.24 -6.21
CA GLY A 55 -8.09 30.52 -6.78
C GLY A 55 -8.40 29.61 -7.98
N SER A 56 -9.64 29.16 -8.10
CA SER A 56 -10.15 28.45 -9.29
C SER A 56 -10.80 29.45 -10.24
N LYS A 57 -10.83 29.13 -11.54
CA LYS A 57 -11.54 29.95 -12.54
C LYS A 57 -13.06 29.91 -12.36
N ASP A 58 -13.57 28.88 -11.70
CA ASP A 58 -15.00 28.65 -11.46
C ASP A 58 -15.52 29.39 -10.21
N GLY A 59 -14.80 30.39 -9.69
CA GLY A 59 -15.15 31.13 -8.47
C GLY A 59 -14.75 30.45 -7.15
N GLY A 60 -14.58 29.11 -7.17
CA GLY A 60 -14.05 28.36 -6.04
C GLY A 60 -12.54 28.53 -5.80
N PHE A 61 -11.97 27.71 -4.94
CA PHE A 61 -10.53 27.70 -4.65
C PHE A 61 -10.05 26.30 -4.26
N VAL A 62 -8.74 26.11 -4.29
CA VAL A 62 -8.06 24.88 -3.91
C VAL A 62 -7.20 25.17 -2.69
N ALA A 63 -7.35 24.35 -1.66
CA ALA A 63 -6.52 24.40 -0.48
C ALA A 63 -5.70 23.11 -0.36
N CYS A 64 -4.40 23.24 -0.16
CA CYS A 64 -3.48 22.12 -0.13
C CYS A 64 -2.77 21.98 1.21
N ALA A 65 -2.42 20.73 1.48
CA ALA A 65 -1.70 20.19 2.61
C ALA A 65 -0.44 19.48 2.06
N PRO A 66 0.63 20.22 1.67
CA PRO A 66 1.78 19.62 1.00
C PRO A 66 2.64 18.71 1.89
N LEU A 67 2.55 18.86 3.22
CA LEU A 67 3.24 18.00 4.18
C LEU A 67 2.43 16.76 4.58
N TRP A 68 1.23 16.59 4.04
CA TRP A 68 0.48 15.36 4.28
C TRP A 68 1.26 14.16 3.75
N SER A 69 1.44 13.18 4.62
CA SER A 69 2.15 11.94 4.34
C SER A 69 1.28 10.73 4.65
N GLN A 70 1.58 9.64 3.96
CA GLN A 70 0.95 8.34 4.14
C GLN A 70 2.00 7.32 4.53
N GLU A 71 1.71 6.55 5.57
CA GLU A 71 2.52 5.39 5.94
C GLU A 71 2.16 4.19 5.04
N CYS A 72 3.18 3.55 4.49
CA CYS A 72 3.09 2.35 3.68
C CYS A 72 4.12 1.33 4.20
N GLY A 73 3.69 0.43 5.08
CA GLY A 73 4.60 -0.47 5.79
C GLY A 73 5.54 0.32 6.71
N THR A 74 6.85 0.20 6.50
CA THR A 74 7.88 0.94 7.26
C THR A 74 8.30 2.24 6.59
N SER A 75 7.69 2.60 5.46
CA SER A 75 8.05 3.79 4.67
C SER A 75 6.96 4.85 4.78
N VAL A 76 7.38 6.11 4.74
CA VAL A 76 6.48 7.27 4.77
C VAL A 76 6.58 7.99 3.43
N PHE A 77 5.45 8.16 2.74
CA PHE A 77 5.36 8.80 1.44
C PHE A 77 4.64 10.15 1.57
N SER A 78 5.38 11.25 1.39
CA SER A 78 4.83 12.61 1.40
C SER A 78 4.45 13.03 -0.02
N SER A 79 3.17 12.88 -0.36
CA SER A 79 2.63 13.28 -1.67
C SER A 79 1.93 14.64 -1.65
N GLY A 80 1.52 15.08 -0.45
CA GLY A 80 0.57 16.17 -0.28
C GLY A 80 -0.84 15.81 -0.78
N ARG A 81 -1.84 16.53 -0.29
CA ARG A 81 -3.23 16.41 -0.74
C ARG A 81 -3.89 17.78 -0.79
N CYS A 82 -4.86 17.94 -1.68
CA CYS A 82 -5.64 19.17 -1.75
C CYS A 82 -7.14 18.89 -1.72
N VAL A 83 -7.90 19.90 -1.33
CA VAL A 83 -9.34 19.96 -1.45
C VAL A 83 -9.73 21.07 -2.41
N ARG A 84 -10.78 20.83 -3.19
CA ARG A 84 -11.46 21.86 -3.98
C ARG A 84 -12.68 22.32 -3.22
N LEU A 85 -12.80 23.63 -3.04
CA LEU A 85 -13.84 24.30 -2.29
C LEU A 85 -14.60 25.25 -3.23
N ASP A 86 -15.91 25.33 -3.04
CA ASP A 86 -16.73 26.34 -3.72
C ASP A 86 -16.61 27.72 -3.03
N GLU A 87 -17.33 28.71 -3.55
CA GLU A 87 -17.33 30.06 -2.97
C GLU A 87 -17.81 30.09 -1.51
N GLU A 88 -18.63 29.14 -1.07
CA GLU A 88 -19.17 29.03 0.28
C GLU A 88 -18.28 28.24 1.25
N LEU A 89 -17.04 27.91 0.85
CA LEU A 89 -16.11 27.05 1.61
C LEU A 89 -16.58 25.59 1.72
N ARG A 90 -17.50 25.11 0.88
CA ARG A 90 -17.97 23.72 0.91
C ARG A 90 -17.08 22.83 0.07
N LEU A 91 -16.84 21.62 0.54
CA LEU A 91 -16.05 20.62 -0.16
C LEU A 91 -16.75 20.15 -1.44
N VAL A 92 -16.15 20.43 -2.59
CA VAL A 92 -16.60 19.98 -3.92
C VAL A 92 -15.87 18.71 -4.35
N GLY A 93 -14.62 18.55 -3.93
CA GLY A 93 -13.84 17.38 -4.29
C GLY A 93 -12.47 17.36 -3.61
N THR A 94 -11.77 16.23 -3.78
CA THR A 94 -10.39 16.08 -3.32
C THR A 94 -9.48 15.88 -4.52
N VAL A 95 -8.29 16.49 -4.45
CA VAL A 95 -7.25 16.35 -5.46
C VAL A 95 -6.07 15.69 -4.77
N ALA A 96 -5.86 14.41 -5.08
CA ALA A 96 -4.73 13.64 -4.59
C ALA A 96 -3.99 13.07 -5.82
N PRO A 97 -3.11 13.87 -6.44
CA PRO A 97 -2.47 13.51 -7.71
C PRO A 97 -1.60 12.26 -7.59
N THR A 98 -1.18 11.94 -6.38
CA THR A 98 -0.29 10.83 -6.02
C THR A 98 -0.81 10.13 -4.77
N ALA A 99 -2.13 9.91 -4.65
CA ALA A 99 -2.65 8.91 -3.71
C ALA A 99 -2.08 7.53 -4.11
N GLN A 100 -0.84 7.30 -3.73
CA GLN A 100 -0.12 6.09 -3.97
C GLN A 100 -0.87 5.05 -3.16
N ARG A 101 -1.62 4.20 -3.86
CA ARG A 101 -2.00 2.90 -3.28
C ARG A 101 -0.67 2.33 -2.82
N CYS A 102 -0.52 2.03 -1.53
CA CYS A 102 0.70 1.42 -0.98
C CYS A 102 0.90 0.07 -1.68
N SER A 103 1.48 0.10 -2.86
CA SER A 103 1.49 -1.03 -3.76
C SER A 103 2.85 -1.68 -3.63
N THR A 104 2.93 -2.64 -2.71
CA THR A 104 4.10 -3.49 -2.55
C THR A 104 4.01 -4.62 -3.59
N TYR A 105 4.24 -4.28 -4.86
CA TYR A 105 4.37 -5.27 -5.93
C TYR A 105 5.71 -5.98 -5.76
N MET A 106 5.67 -7.18 -5.18
CA MET A 106 6.86 -8.00 -5.02
C MET A 106 6.49 -9.46 -5.22
N ASP A 107 7.26 -10.12 -6.07
CA ASP A 107 7.21 -11.57 -6.24
C ASP A 107 8.30 -12.16 -5.33
N ILE A 108 7.90 -13.00 -4.39
CA ILE A 108 8.83 -13.64 -3.43
C ILE A 108 8.79 -15.14 -3.65
N ILE A 109 9.95 -15.75 -3.89
CA ILE A 109 10.11 -17.21 -3.89
C ILE A 109 10.89 -17.59 -2.63
N LEU A 110 10.26 -18.33 -1.72
CA LEU A 110 10.95 -18.89 -0.55
C LEU A 110 11.45 -20.29 -0.92
N VAL A 111 12.74 -20.53 -0.66
CA VAL A 111 13.41 -21.81 -0.95
C VAL A 111 13.77 -22.46 0.38
N LEU A 112 13.10 -23.55 0.72
CA LEU A 112 13.10 -24.16 2.05
C LEU A 112 13.86 -25.49 2.05
N ASP A 113 14.79 -25.65 2.97
CA ASP A 113 15.50 -26.91 3.18
C ASP A 113 14.59 -27.91 3.89
N GLY A 114 14.14 -28.94 3.18
CA GLY A 114 13.33 -30.05 3.66
C GLY A 114 14.11 -31.34 3.88
N SER A 115 15.44 -31.28 3.92
CA SER A 115 16.31 -32.45 4.13
C SER A 115 16.17 -33.03 5.54
N ASN A 116 16.67 -34.26 5.72
CA ASN A 116 16.54 -34.99 6.98
C ASN A 116 17.23 -34.31 8.17
N SER A 117 18.21 -33.44 7.94
CA SER A 117 18.90 -32.67 8.98
C SER A 117 18.09 -31.53 9.57
N ILE A 118 16.99 -31.12 8.93
CA ILE A 118 16.10 -30.08 9.44
C ILE A 118 15.01 -30.71 10.30
N TYR A 119 15.07 -30.44 11.60
CA TYR A 119 14.12 -30.88 12.62
C TYR A 119 14.27 -29.98 13.86
N PRO A 120 13.17 -29.61 14.57
CA PRO A 120 11.77 -29.91 14.25
C PRO A 120 11.24 -29.08 13.07
N TRP A 121 10.31 -29.64 12.28
CA TRP A 121 9.77 -28.95 11.10
C TRP A 121 8.79 -27.83 11.49
N GLU A 122 8.16 -27.93 12.65
CA GLU A 122 7.20 -26.94 13.14
C GLU A 122 7.85 -25.54 13.27
N GLU A 123 9.14 -25.46 13.57
CA GLU A 123 9.87 -24.18 13.63
C GLU A 123 9.96 -23.50 12.25
N VAL A 124 10.10 -24.28 11.17
CA VAL A 124 10.10 -23.75 9.80
C VAL A 124 8.71 -23.22 9.43
N GLN A 125 7.66 -23.94 9.79
CA GLN A 125 6.27 -23.51 9.58
C GLN A 125 5.95 -22.23 10.36
N GLU A 126 6.43 -22.12 11.61
CA GLU A 126 6.26 -20.92 12.43
C GLU A 126 7.01 -19.72 11.84
N PHE A 127 8.26 -19.93 11.40
CA PHE A 127 9.06 -18.92 10.72
C PHE A 127 8.35 -18.41 9.45
N LEU A 128 7.86 -19.32 8.61
CA LEU A 128 7.05 -18.96 7.44
C LEU A 128 5.84 -18.12 7.83
N GLY A 129 5.05 -18.57 8.80
CA GLY A 129 3.88 -17.84 9.27
C GLY A 129 4.21 -16.42 9.77
N ASN A 130 5.33 -16.27 10.49
CA ASN A 130 5.76 -14.99 11.02
C ASN A 130 6.26 -14.01 9.95
N ILE A 131 6.91 -14.50 8.90
CA ILE A 131 7.32 -13.68 7.76
C ILE A 131 6.11 -13.30 6.92
N LEU A 132 5.26 -14.27 6.58
CA LEU A 132 4.12 -14.06 5.68
C LEU A 132 3.11 -13.04 6.22
N ARG A 133 2.95 -12.95 7.55
CA ARG A 133 2.12 -11.93 8.21
C ARG A 133 2.62 -10.49 8.00
N ARG A 134 3.89 -10.30 7.62
CA ARG A 134 4.47 -8.96 7.40
C ARG A 134 4.22 -8.42 6.00
N PHE A 135 3.76 -9.26 5.08
CA PHE A 135 3.50 -8.87 3.70
C PHE A 135 2.02 -8.57 3.45
N PHE A 136 1.76 -7.58 2.59
CA PHE A 136 0.42 -7.31 2.06
C PHE A 136 0.16 -8.23 0.87
N ILE A 137 -0.50 -9.36 1.16
CA ILE A 137 -0.83 -10.39 0.16
C ILE A 137 -2.16 -10.09 -0.51
N GLY A 138 -2.17 -10.02 -1.84
CA GLY A 138 -3.37 -9.74 -2.61
C GLY A 138 -3.16 -9.80 -4.12
N PRO A 139 -4.23 -9.92 -4.93
CA PRO A 139 -4.16 -9.72 -6.37
C PRO A 139 -3.67 -8.30 -6.68
N GLY A 140 -2.54 -8.18 -7.40
CA GLY A 140 -1.89 -6.88 -7.63
C GLY A 140 -1.18 -6.32 -6.39
N GLN A 141 -0.75 -7.18 -5.45
CA GLN A 141 0.14 -6.84 -4.35
C GLN A 141 1.25 -7.90 -4.27
N THR A 142 1.77 -8.19 -3.07
CA THR A 142 2.82 -9.21 -2.91
C THR A 142 2.25 -10.60 -3.19
N GLN A 143 2.98 -11.37 -3.99
CA GLN A 143 2.70 -12.79 -4.25
C GLN A 143 3.87 -13.63 -3.76
N VAL A 144 3.57 -14.79 -3.18
CA VAL A 144 4.59 -15.68 -2.61
C VAL A 144 4.46 -17.08 -3.19
N GLY A 145 5.54 -17.57 -3.79
CA GLY A 145 5.74 -18.96 -4.15
C GLY A 145 6.68 -19.65 -3.17
N VAL A 146 6.56 -20.97 -3.05
CA VAL A 146 7.42 -21.78 -2.18
C VAL A 146 7.97 -22.97 -2.94
N LEU A 147 9.29 -23.14 -2.84
CA LEU A 147 10.00 -24.35 -3.24
C LEU A 147 10.56 -25.02 -1.99
N GLN A 148 10.42 -26.33 -1.90
CA GLN A 148 11.11 -27.15 -0.93
C GLN A 148 12.24 -27.92 -1.61
N TYR A 149 13.35 -28.16 -0.90
CA TYR A 149 14.47 -28.91 -1.45
C TYR A 149 15.12 -29.86 -0.44
N GLY A 150 15.60 -30.98 -0.94
CA GLY A 150 16.46 -31.92 -0.23
C GLY A 150 17.24 -32.74 -1.25
N GLU A 151 16.78 -33.96 -1.51
CA GLU A 151 17.27 -34.79 -2.61
C GLU A 151 16.69 -34.35 -3.98
N GLU A 152 15.46 -33.84 -3.96
CA GLU A 152 14.78 -33.23 -5.10
C GLU A 152 14.31 -31.83 -4.75
N VAL A 153 13.92 -31.04 -5.76
CA VAL A 153 13.32 -29.72 -5.58
C VAL A 153 11.85 -29.81 -5.97
N VAL A 154 10.96 -29.48 -5.05
CA VAL A 154 9.50 -29.56 -5.22
C VAL A 154 8.92 -28.15 -5.16
N GLN A 155 8.03 -27.82 -6.09
CA GLN A 155 7.25 -26.59 -6.01
C GLN A 155 5.98 -26.86 -5.22
N GLU A 156 5.96 -26.37 -3.98
CA GLU A 156 4.82 -26.53 -3.06
C GLU A 156 3.65 -25.67 -3.52
N TRP A 157 3.94 -24.43 -3.93
CA TRP A 157 2.97 -23.58 -4.62
C TRP A 157 3.64 -22.49 -5.46
N ALA A 158 2.95 -22.14 -6.55
CA ALA A 158 3.31 -21.07 -7.48
C ALA A 158 3.03 -19.66 -6.92
N LEU A 159 3.59 -18.63 -7.57
CA LEU A 159 3.14 -17.26 -7.35
C LEU A 159 1.65 -17.14 -7.69
N GLY A 160 0.91 -16.39 -6.88
CA GLY A 160 -0.52 -16.16 -7.08
C GLY A 160 -1.45 -17.34 -6.75
N GLN A 161 -0.93 -18.53 -6.45
CA GLN A 161 -1.74 -19.71 -6.08
C GLN A 161 -2.53 -19.50 -4.77
N HIS A 162 -1.96 -18.73 -3.83
CA HIS A 162 -2.62 -18.29 -2.60
C HIS A 162 -2.81 -16.78 -2.62
N PRO A 163 -3.92 -16.26 -3.19
CA PRO A 163 -4.10 -14.83 -3.43
C PRO A 163 -4.46 -14.03 -2.17
N THR A 164 -4.64 -14.67 -1.01
CA THR A 164 -4.98 -14.00 0.24
C THR A 164 -4.03 -14.40 1.37
N ALA A 165 -3.79 -13.48 2.31
CA ALA A 165 -2.96 -13.75 3.49
C ALA A 165 -3.47 -14.96 4.28
N GLN A 166 -4.79 -15.12 4.43
CA GLN A 166 -5.37 -16.27 5.11
C GLN A 166 -5.03 -17.58 4.40
N SER A 167 -5.29 -17.68 3.09
CA SER A 167 -4.99 -18.90 2.32
C SER A 167 -3.51 -19.27 2.34
N LEU A 168 -2.63 -18.27 2.34
CA LEU A 168 -1.19 -18.46 2.36
C LEU A 168 -0.69 -18.94 3.74
N LEU A 169 -1.25 -18.40 4.83
CA LEU A 169 -0.94 -18.84 6.19
C LEU A 169 -1.46 -20.25 6.48
N GLU A 170 -2.62 -20.62 5.93
CA GLU A 170 -3.14 -21.98 6.01
C GLU A 170 -2.26 -22.97 5.26
N ALA A 171 -1.81 -22.61 4.04
CA ALA A 171 -0.86 -23.41 3.28
C ALA A 171 0.48 -23.59 4.01
N ALA A 172 1.03 -22.52 4.58
CA ALA A 172 2.28 -22.58 5.36
C ALA A 172 2.16 -23.49 6.60
N ARG A 173 1.02 -23.49 7.29
CA ARG A 173 0.76 -24.38 8.45
C ARG A 173 0.64 -25.85 8.06
N ASN A 174 0.13 -26.12 6.87
CA ASN A 174 -0.09 -27.48 6.38
C ASN A 174 1.09 -28.00 5.54
N LEU A 175 2.13 -27.20 5.34
CA LEU A 175 3.31 -27.58 4.57
C LEU A 175 4.08 -28.69 5.28
N THR A 176 4.14 -29.88 4.69
CA THR A 176 4.90 -31.02 5.25
C THR A 176 6.33 -31.02 4.76
N ARG A 177 7.25 -31.50 5.61
CA ARG A 177 8.64 -31.72 5.21
C ARG A 177 8.73 -32.81 4.13
N GLN A 178 9.52 -32.58 3.10
CA GLN A 178 9.74 -33.47 1.97
C GLN A 178 10.52 -34.72 2.39
N GLU A 179 11.46 -34.55 3.32
CA GLU A 179 12.45 -35.56 3.71
C GLU A 179 13.41 -35.90 2.56
N GLY A 180 14.65 -36.26 2.92
CA GLY A 180 15.67 -36.51 1.91
C GLY A 180 17.05 -36.69 2.52
N ARG A 181 17.84 -37.59 1.93
CA ARG A 181 19.20 -37.90 2.43
C ARG A 181 20.25 -36.89 1.97
N GLU A 182 19.90 -36.03 1.03
CA GLU A 182 20.78 -35.01 0.48
C GLU A 182 20.21 -33.59 0.71
N THR A 183 21.07 -32.60 0.56
CA THR A 183 20.74 -31.17 0.72
C THR A 183 21.25 -30.43 -0.52
N ARG A 184 20.48 -30.47 -1.62
CA ARG A 184 20.89 -29.92 -2.93
C ARG A 184 20.59 -28.43 -3.07
N THR A 185 21.13 -27.60 -2.19
CA THR A 185 20.87 -26.14 -2.16
C THR A 185 21.17 -25.44 -3.49
N ALA A 186 22.30 -25.78 -4.14
CA ALA A 186 22.68 -25.18 -5.42
C ALA A 186 21.66 -25.49 -6.54
N LEU A 187 21.10 -26.70 -6.56
CA LEU A 187 20.05 -27.09 -7.49
C LEU A 187 18.77 -26.29 -7.23
N ALA A 188 18.39 -26.15 -5.96
CA ALA A 188 17.21 -25.41 -5.52
C ALA A 188 17.27 -23.94 -5.96
N ILE A 189 18.39 -23.25 -5.72
CA ILE A 189 18.59 -21.87 -6.13
C ILE A 189 18.49 -21.73 -7.66
N ARG A 190 19.12 -22.64 -8.41
CA ARG A 190 19.04 -22.62 -9.88
C ARG A 190 17.62 -22.79 -10.40
N GLN A 191 16.81 -23.66 -9.77
CA GLN A 191 15.41 -23.83 -10.14
C GLN A 191 14.54 -22.63 -9.75
N ALA A 192 14.75 -22.08 -8.56
CA ALA A 192 14.08 -20.86 -8.08
C ALA A 192 14.29 -19.69 -9.04
N TRP A 193 15.50 -19.55 -9.59
CA TRP A 193 15.81 -18.53 -10.58
C TRP A 193 14.94 -18.62 -11.84
N TRP A 194 14.60 -19.83 -12.30
CA TRP A 194 13.78 -20.03 -13.50
C TRP A 194 12.28 -20.07 -13.25
N ALA A 195 11.82 -20.30 -12.02
CA ALA A 195 10.41 -20.49 -11.71
C ALA A 195 9.52 -19.30 -12.15
N PRO A 196 9.85 -18.02 -11.84
CA PRO A 196 9.03 -16.89 -12.27
C PRO A 196 8.96 -16.74 -13.80
N GLN A 197 10.04 -17.10 -14.50
CA GLN A 197 10.12 -16.96 -15.95
C GLN A 197 9.23 -17.99 -16.67
N ARG A 198 9.20 -19.22 -16.16
CA ARG A 198 8.33 -20.30 -16.66
C ARG A 198 6.85 -20.05 -16.37
N GLU A 199 6.52 -19.44 -15.23
CA GLU A 199 5.14 -19.09 -14.91
C GLU A 199 4.59 -18.03 -15.88
N ARG A 200 5.40 -17.01 -16.19
CA ARG A 200 5.05 -16.00 -17.21
C ARG A 200 4.91 -16.58 -18.61
N GLU A 201 5.70 -17.59 -18.97
CA GLU A 201 5.57 -18.31 -20.25
C GLU A 201 4.28 -19.15 -20.30
N ARG A 202 3.94 -19.86 -19.22
CA ARG A 202 2.69 -20.64 -19.11
C ARG A 202 1.45 -19.76 -19.19
N GLU A 203 1.46 -18.58 -18.58
CA GLU A 203 0.35 -17.62 -18.69
C GLU A 203 0.19 -17.08 -20.12
N ARG A 204 1.30 -16.83 -20.83
CA ARG A 204 1.29 -16.39 -22.23
C ARG A 204 0.75 -17.45 -23.17
N ASP A 205 1.13 -18.71 -22.97
CA ASP A 205 0.67 -19.81 -23.81
C ASP A 205 -0.77 -20.24 -23.47
N GLY A 206 -1.17 -20.22 -22.20
CA GLY A 206 -2.54 -20.48 -21.77
C GLY A 206 -3.55 -19.42 -22.21
N GLY A 207 -3.09 -18.19 -22.51
CA GLY A 207 -3.89 -17.13 -23.12
C GLY A 207 -4.18 -17.33 -24.62
N ARG A 208 -3.38 -18.14 -25.32
CA ARG A 208 -3.60 -18.47 -26.74
C ARG A 208 -4.69 -19.53 -26.95
N ASP A 209 -4.90 -20.42 -25.97
CA ASP A 209 -5.85 -21.53 -26.09
C ASP A 209 -7.29 -21.18 -25.68
N ARG A 210 -7.53 -20.01 -25.09
CA ARG A 210 -8.89 -19.53 -24.76
C ARG A 210 -9.52 -18.65 -25.85
N GLY A 211 -8.88 -18.55 -27.01
CA GLY A 211 -9.30 -17.70 -28.12
C GLY A 211 -9.64 -18.44 -29.41
N ARG A 212 -9.96 -19.75 -29.34
CA ARG A 212 -10.31 -20.54 -30.52
C ARG A 212 -11.60 -21.32 -30.34
#